data_AF-A0A0V0R946-F1
#
_entry.id   AF-A0A0V0R946-F1
#
_cell.length_a   1.000
_cell.length_b   1.000
_cell.length_c   1.000
_cell.angle_alpha   90.00
_cell.angle_beta   90.00
_cell.angle_gamma   90.00
#
_symmetry.space_group_name_H-M   'P 1'
#
loop_
_entity.id
_entity.type
_entity.pdbx_description
1 polymer ?
#
loop_
_entity_poly.entity_id
_entity_poly.type
_entity_poly.pdbx_seq_one_letter_code
_entity_poly.pdbx_strand_id
1 'polypeptide(L)'
;MDKQNKIDLQRQESQDSCISNEEGGNFSKEKERINQEYQDGYNSPGNNFQLQNNARIVNGSMNMFSKKILDEKSKQQNEQEQKSHQNQQNQAQYVNQIVKVQSKGSSPKLGLKNEQALGDNLDNIQAENVNFQGQSQKQSQAPNFISSSEDGEYDEEDEEEFLTDAQKRRQLFSVTGNFKPLEEPLTHQEHLEKYAEKFNLGSDFVDLMQAMEKTVLEVRKIIQKAHKQTDIFDLQELVSETIQENLIESEAVAILQNTKTQQIIKVPQSQSGRFVISFCPLDVNKIEDVQQNCGFMFTVMKKISSSYKPANKQDFFQSGEKIDCAGYALFSQQTILVYHAGFRVNTYYLNKSKKCLELKFNNIKTPKRKGIMSYNSSEEDLFDKNLKVFLRRKMKRENDLEIYYQRHSGSKIAEFHRILLCGGIYMLPKHEGKPCLSDEDGGINFFEYLVFAYLIEKAWERNSTGVNGSVLLKKPLELNQRVSLFLGFGSEVQELENLYLEIRRQNSVYESLKKKNNNYNNSNNNNSQVQSEELKGAKPQLEVIQSLQSFTEFSQD
;
A
#
# COMPACT_ATOMS: atom_id res chain seq x y z
N MET A 1 -46.69 -5.99 14.21
CA MET A 1 -46.01 -5.02 13.31
C MET A 1 -46.39 -3.58 13.63
N ASP A 2 -47.64 -3.24 13.94
CA ASP A 2 -48.03 -1.82 14.16
C ASP A 2 -47.61 -1.16 15.49
N LYS A 3 -47.22 -1.93 16.52
CA LYS A 3 -46.68 -1.35 17.77
C LYS A 3 -45.17 -1.09 17.73
N GLN A 4 -44.41 -1.84 16.91
CA GLN A 4 -42.97 -1.66 16.77
C GLN A 4 -42.66 -0.44 15.89
N ASN A 5 -43.41 -0.29 14.78
CA ASN A 5 -43.28 0.86 13.88
C ASN A 5 -43.64 2.21 14.55
N LYS A 6 -44.50 2.22 15.58
CA LYS A 6 -44.81 3.44 16.35
C LYS A 6 -43.71 3.84 17.35
N ILE A 7 -42.94 2.88 17.86
CA ILE A 7 -41.83 3.14 18.80
C ILE A 7 -40.60 3.62 18.02
N ASP A 8 -40.39 3.12 16.80
CA ASP A 8 -39.28 3.53 15.94
C ASP A 8 -39.51 4.92 15.31
N LEU A 9 -40.75 5.29 14.98
CA LEU A 9 -41.08 6.68 14.55
C LEU A 9 -40.87 7.70 15.68
N GLN A 10 -41.24 7.39 16.93
CA GLN A 10 -41.05 8.30 18.07
C GLN A 10 -39.56 8.46 18.45
N ARG A 11 -38.70 7.48 18.13
CA ARG A 11 -37.25 7.56 18.32
C ARG A 11 -36.54 8.34 17.22
N GLN A 12 -37.05 8.36 15.99
CA GLN A 12 -36.55 9.22 14.92
C GLN A 12 -36.89 10.70 15.16
N GLU A 13 -38.12 11.01 15.59
CA GLU A 13 -38.53 12.41 15.86
C GLU A 13 -37.80 13.04 17.08
N SER A 14 -37.31 12.22 18.01
CA SER A 14 -36.52 12.68 19.17
C SER A 14 -35.00 12.79 18.91
N GLN A 15 -34.48 12.20 17.83
CA GLN A 15 -33.08 12.38 17.40
C GLN A 15 -32.92 13.56 16.42
N ASP A 16 -33.91 13.83 15.58
CA ASP A 16 -33.89 14.98 14.64
C ASP A 16 -34.10 16.34 15.34
N SER A 17 -34.66 16.36 16.56
CA SER A 17 -34.86 17.57 17.36
C SER A 17 -33.64 18.00 18.19
N CYS A 18 -32.64 17.12 18.37
CA CYS A 18 -31.41 17.43 19.13
C CYS A 18 -30.26 17.92 18.25
N ILE A 19 -30.31 17.73 16.93
CA ILE A 19 -29.23 18.14 16.00
C ILE A 19 -29.56 19.48 15.29
N SER A 20 -30.81 19.95 15.35
CA SER A 20 -31.27 21.12 14.58
C SER A 20 -31.17 22.48 15.29
N ASN A 21 -30.88 22.55 16.59
CA ASN A 21 -30.97 23.80 17.35
C ASN A 21 -29.63 24.48 17.71
N GLU A 22 -28.49 23.78 17.75
CA GLU A 22 -27.20 24.40 18.13
C GLU A 22 -26.36 24.87 16.94
N GLU A 23 -26.42 24.18 15.78
CA GLU A 23 -25.65 24.59 14.59
C GLU A 23 -26.42 25.59 13.71
N GLY A 24 -27.75 25.45 13.59
CA GLY A 24 -28.59 26.37 12.80
C GLY A 24 -28.66 27.80 13.37
N GLY A 25 -28.58 27.94 14.70
CA GLY A 25 -28.62 29.23 15.39
C GLY A 25 -27.38 30.10 15.20
N ASN A 26 -26.20 29.47 15.02
CA ASN A 26 -24.95 30.19 14.76
C ASN A 26 -24.85 30.70 13.31
N PHE A 27 -25.39 29.94 12.34
CA PHE A 27 -25.39 30.35 10.93
C PHE A 27 -26.39 31.47 10.61
N SER A 28 -27.53 31.53 11.32
CA SER A 28 -28.48 32.64 11.14
C SER A 28 -27.91 33.98 11.59
N LYS A 29 -27.11 33.99 12.68
CA LYS A 29 -26.42 35.19 13.18
C LYS A 29 -25.31 35.64 12.24
N GLU A 30 -24.55 34.71 11.66
CA GLU A 30 -23.51 35.02 10.68
C GLU A 30 -24.11 35.59 9.38
N LYS A 31 -25.27 35.07 8.96
CA LYS A 31 -26.02 35.57 7.80
C LYS A 31 -26.57 36.99 8.03
N GLU A 32 -27.06 37.30 9.24
CA GLU A 32 -27.50 38.65 9.61
C GLU A 32 -26.33 39.64 9.67
N ARG A 33 -25.19 39.22 10.21
CA ARG A 33 -23.96 40.02 10.27
C ARG A 33 -23.41 40.35 8.88
N ILE A 34 -23.37 39.36 7.97
CA ILE A 34 -22.91 39.56 6.58
C ILE A 34 -23.89 40.45 5.79
N ASN A 35 -25.19 40.33 6.03
CA ASN A 35 -26.19 41.22 5.41
C ASN A 35 -26.09 42.67 5.92
N GLN A 36 -25.74 42.88 7.20
CA GLN A 36 -25.41 44.22 7.73
C GLN A 36 -24.13 44.78 7.09
N GLU A 37 -23.06 43.99 6.99
CA GLU A 37 -21.82 44.38 6.30
C GLU A 37 -22.06 44.70 4.80
N TYR A 38 -23.05 44.06 4.15
CA TYR A 38 -23.45 44.32 2.77
C TYR A 38 -24.27 45.62 2.61
N GLN A 39 -25.06 46.00 3.61
CA GLN A 39 -25.86 47.25 3.62
C GLN A 39 -24.98 48.46 3.94
N ASP A 40 -24.01 48.32 4.85
CA ASP A 40 -23.11 49.40 5.28
C ASP A 40 -22.07 49.77 4.20
N GLY A 41 -21.83 48.90 3.22
CA GLY A 41 -20.89 49.12 2.11
C GLY A 41 -21.39 50.01 0.96
N TYR A 42 -22.65 50.46 0.98
CA TYR A 42 -23.26 51.18 -0.15
C TYR A 42 -22.92 52.68 -0.25
N ASN A 43 -22.13 53.24 0.69
CA ASN A 43 -21.83 54.68 0.72
C ASN A 43 -20.33 55.03 0.55
N SER A 44 -19.56 54.26 -0.22
CA SER A 44 -18.20 54.70 -0.61
C SER A 44 -17.80 54.23 -2.01
N PRO A 45 -17.48 55.14 -2.95
CA PRO A 45 -17.10 54.77 -4.31
C PRO A 45 -15.64 54.33 -4.35
N GLY A 46 -15.39 53.01 -4.30
CA GLY A 46 -14.01 52.51 -4.44
C GLY A 46 -13.72 51.01 -4.34
N ASN A 47 -14.69 50.08 -4.28
CA ASN A 47 -14.38 48.69 -3.93
C ASN A 47 -15.14 47.57 -4.68
N ASN A 48 -15.19 47.63 -6.01
CA ASN A 48 -15.90 46.61 -6.82
C ASN A 48 -15.16 45.25 -7.01
N PHE A 49 -13.85 45.17 -6.76
CA PHE A 49 -13.08 43.94 -7.02
C PHE A 49 -13.07 42.95 -5.85
N GLN A 50 -13.19 43.43 -4.61
CA GLN A 50 -13.19 42.61 -3.40
C GLN A 50 -14.55 41.93 -3.16
N LEU A 51 -15.66 42.63 -3.49
CA LEU A 51 -17.02 42.09 -3.36
C LEU A 51 -17.30 40.93 -4.33
N GLN A 52 -16.78 40.98 -5.56
CA GLN A 52 -16.93 39.87 -6.52
C GLN A 52 -16.15 38.61 -6.13
N ASN A 53 -14.99 38.76 -5.48
CA ASN A 53 -14.22 37.63 -4.98
C ASN A 53 -14.88 36.99 -3.76
N ASN A 54 -15.45 37.77 -2.85
CA ASN A 54 -16.16 37.24 -1.69
C ASN A 54 -17.46 36.52 -2.10
N ALA A 55 -18.21 37.03 -3.08
CA ALA A 55 -19.39 36.35 -3.62
C ALA A 55 -19.05 35.02 -4.31
N ARG A 56 -17.89 34.91 -4.99
CA ARG A 56 -17.41 33.65 -5.58
C ARG A 56 -17.00 32.62 -4.52
N ILE A 57 -16.39 33.07 -3.42
CA ILE A 57 -15.98 32.19 -2.31
C ILE A 57 -17.23 31.63 -1.61
N VAL A 58 -18.26 32.45 -1.38
CA VAL A 58 -19.51 32.03 -0.74
C VAL A 58 -20.29 31.04 -1.62
N ASN A 59 -20.39 31.30 -2.93
CA ASN A 59 -21.06 30.39 -3.87
C ASN A 59 -20.29 29.07 -4.05
N GLY A 60 -18.95 29.10 -4.00
CA GLY A 60 -18.11 27.90 -4.02
C GLY A 60 -18.31 27.02 -2.77
N SER A 61 -18.40 27.65 -1.60
CA SER A 61 -18.65 26.96 -0.32
C SER A 61 -20.06 26.37 -0.24
N MET A 62 -21.09 27.07 -0.74
CA MET A 62 -22.46 26.53 -0.81
C MET A 62 -22.54 25.30 -1.73
N ASN A 63 -21.91 25.34 -2.91
CA ASN A 63 -21.92 24.21 -3.83
C ASN A 63 -21.19 22.98 -3.27
N MET A 64 -20.10 23.17 -2.52
CA MET A 64 -19.41 22.08 -1.83
C MET A 64 -20.25 21.48 -0.70
N PHE A 65 -21.01 22.30 0.04
CA PHE A 65 -21.88 21.84 1.12
C PHE A 65 -23.11 21.07 0.59
N SER A 66 -23.76 21.57 -0.46
CA SER A 66 -24.86 20.85 -1.12
C SER A 66 -24.40 19.50 -1.69
N LYS A 67 -23.16 19.42 -2.19
CA LYS A 67 -22.57 18.17 -2.69
C LYS A 67 -22.29 17.18 -1.54
N LYS A 68 -21.78 17.64 -0.40
CA LYS A 68 -21.60 16.79 0.79
C LYS A 68 -22.92 16.21 1.32
N ILE A 69 -23.99 17.02 1.35
CA ILE A 69 -25.32 16.54 1.78
C ILE A 69 -25.87 15.49 0.82
N LEU A 70 -25.67 15.65 -0.49
CA LEU A 70 -26.09 14.66 -1.49
C LEU A 70 -25.28 13.36 -1.39
N ASP A 71 -23.97 13.46 -1.16
CA ASP A 71 -23.09 12.30 -0.97
C ASP A 71 -23.46 11.53 0.31
N GLU A 72 -23.76 12.20 1.41
CA GLU A 72 -24.21 11.54 2.65
C GLU A 72 -25.58 10.86 2.49
N LYS A 73 -26.53 11.49 1.79
CA LYS A 73 -27.82 10.86 1.48
C LYS A 73 -27.66 9.60 0.62
N SER A 74 -26.76 9.62 -0.37
CA SER A 74 -26.48 8.44 -1.20
C SER A 74 -25.82 7.30 -0.41
N LYS A 75 -24.95 7.60 0.55
CA LYS A 75 -24.32 6.61 1.43
C LYS A 75 -25.33 5.93 2.34
N GLN A 76 -26.22 6.70 2.97
CA GLN A 76 -27.28 6.15 3.81
C GLN A 76 -28.25 5.26 3.03
N GLN A 77 -28.54 5.62 1.77
CA GLN A 77 -29.41 4.82 0.90
C GLN A 77 -28.74 3.49 0.50
N ASN A 78 -27.45 3.51 0.16
CA ASN A 78 -26.68 2.29 -0.15
C ASN A 78 -26.54 1.36 1.07
N GLU A 79 -26.36 1.89 2.28
CA GLU A 79 -26.31 1.09 3.50
C GLU A 79 -27.67 0.43 3.83
N GLN A 80 -28.78 1.12 3.54
CA GLN A 80 -30.12 0.54 3.69
C GLN A 80 -30.37 -0.58 2.67
N GLU A 81 -29.93 -0.42 1.43
CA GLU A 81 -30.03 -1.46 0.39
C GLU A 81 -29.16 -2.69 0.71
N GLN A 82 -27.95 -2.50 1.24
CA GLN A 82 -27.08 -3.60 1.67
C GLN A 82 -27.67 -4.39 2.85
N LYS A 83 -28.24 -3.70 3.86
CA LYS A 83 -28.93 -4.35 4.99
C LYS A 83 -30.19 -5.11 4.52
N SER A 84 -30.91 -4.58 3.54
CA SER A 84 -32.04 -5.25 2.87
C SER A 84 -31.60 -6.56 2.19
N HIS A 85 -30.53 -6.53 1.39
CA HIS A 85 -30.00 -7.71 0.72
C HIS A 85 -29.44 -8.76 1.70
N GLN A 86 -28.78 -8.34 2.77
CA GLN A 86 -28.27 -9.26 3.77
C GLN A 86 -29.41 -9.94 4.55
N ASN A 87 -30.50 -9.23 4.83
CA ASN A 87 -31.70 -9.81 5.42
C ASN A 87 -32.41 -10.81 4.49
N GLN A 88 -32.46 -10.54 3.18
CA GLN A 88 -33.00 -11.49 2.19
C GLN A 88 -32.14 -12.76 2.07
N GLN A 89 -30.81 -12.63 2.10
CA GLN A 89 -29.89 -13.76 2.10
C GLN A 89 -30.02 -14.61 3.36
N ASN A 90 -30.16 -13.98 4.54
CA ASN A 90 -30.39 -14.68 5.80
C ASN A 90 -31.74 -15.42 5.83
N GLN A 91 -32.80 -14.82 5.26
CA GLN A 91 -34.09 -15.50 5.09
C GLN A 91 -33.99 -16.71 4.14
N ALA A 92 -33.27 -16.58 3.03
CA ALA A 92 -33.06 -17.68 2.09
C ALA A 92 -32.25 -18.83 2.72
N GLN A 93 -31.26 -18.53 3.56
CA GLN A 93 -30.52 -19.55 4.31
C GLN A 93 -31.39 -20.25 5.35
N TYR A 94 -32.26 -19.52 6.04
CA TYR A 94 -33.19 -20.08 7.02
C TYR A 94 -34.24 -21.00 6.38
N VAL A 95 -34.79 -20.61 5.23
CA VAL A 95 -35.73 -21.44 4.44
C VAL A 95 -35.04 -22.72 3.96
N ASN A 96 -33.79 -22.63 3.49
CA ASN A 96 -33.01 -23.80 3.06
C ASN A 96 -32.67 -24.75 4.22
N GLN A 97 -32.53 -24.26 5.44
CA GLN A 97 -32.36 -25.09 6.63
C GLN A 97 -33.66 -25.80 7.03
N ILE A 98 -34.82 -25.12 6.94
CA ILE A 98 -36.14 -25.72 7.20
C ILE A 98 -36.44 -26.85 6.19
N VAL A 99 -36.14 -26.64 4.90
CA VAL A 99 -36.33 -27.64 3.85
C VAL A 99 -35.44 -28.88 4.07
N LYS A 100 -34.21 -28.70 4.58
CA LYS A 100 -33.31 -29.82 4.95
C LYS A 100 -33.74 -30.62 6.18
N VAL A 101 -34.51 -30.00 7.08
CA VAL A 101 -35.05 -30.68 8.27
C VAL A 101 -36.33 -31.45 7.95
N GLN A 102 -37.12 -31.00 6.96
CA GLN A 102 -38.35 -31.70 6.52
C GLN A 102 -38.08 -32.93 5.63
N SER A 103 -36.90 -33.04 5.02
CA SER A 103 -36.53 -34.18 4.16
C SER A 103 -35.95 -35.41 4.91
N LYS A 104 -35.88 -35.38 6.24
CA LYS A 104 -35.52 -36.53 7.09
C LYS A 104 -36.66 -36.77 8.08
N GLY A 105 -37.63 -37.59 7.67
CA GLY A 105 -38.90 -37.74 8.38
C GLY A 105 -38.81 -38.41 9.76
N SER A 106 -39.55 -37.86 10.72
CA SER A 106 -40.41 -38.53 11.73
C SER A 106 -40.85 -37.51 12.78
N SER A 107 -42.15 -37.43 13.05
CA SER A 107 -42.77 -36.54 14.05
C SER A 107 -42.18 -36.71 15.46
N PRO A 108 -42.19 -35.66 16.30
CA PRO A 108 -43.06 -35.75 17.49
C PRO A 108 -43.72 -34.46 17.99
N LYS A 109 -44.70 -34.72 18.86
CA LYS A 109 -45.66 -33.93 19.63
C LYS A 109 -45.17 -32.62 20.27
N LEU A 110 -46.10 -31.66 20.32
CA LEU A 110 -46.12 -30.48 21.19
C LEU A 110 -45.93 -30.81 22.68
N GLY A 111 -45.19 -29.94 23.37
CA GLY A 111 -45.18 -29.80 24.83
C GLY A 111 -44.56 -28.47 25.25
N LEU A 112 -45.40 -27.52 25.66
CA LEU A 112 -45.04 -26.22 26.24
C LEU A 112 -44.44 -26.38 27.66
N LYS A 113 -43.41 -25.58 28.01
CA LYS A 113 -43.36 -24.62 29.15
C LYS A 113 -41.93 -24.19 29.56
N ASN A 114 -41.80 -22.87 29.78
CA ASN A 114 -41.08 -22.13 30.85
C ASN A 114 -39.54 -22.25 30.94
N GLU A 115 -38.78 -21.18 30.71
CA GLU A 115 -38.41 -20.05 31.62
C GLU A 115 -37.15 -20.31 32.47
N GLN A 116 -36.18 -19.40 32.30
CA GLN A 116 -35.22 -18.87 33.29
C GLN A 116 -34.03 -19.71 33.80
N ALA A 117 -32.90 -18.99 33.88
CA ALA A 117 -31.98 -18.89 35.01
C ALA A 117 -30.76 -19.85 35.14
N LEU A 118 -29.59 -19.19 35.29
CA LEU A 118 -28.36 -19.57 36.01
C LEU A 118 -27.62 -20.82 35.48
N GLY A 119 -26.29 -20.88 35.40
CA GLY A 119 -25.24 -20.28 36.22
C GLY A 119 -24.30 -21.43 36.60
N ASP A 120 -23.01 -21.25 36.30
CA ASP A 120 -21.84 -21.88 36.91
C ASP A 120 -21.59 -23.42 36.87
N ASN A 121 -20.38 -23.73 36.40
CA ASN A 121 -19.39 -24.64 37.00
C ASN A 121 -19.70 -26.15 37.15
N LEU A 122 -18.91 -26.99 36.45
CA LEU A 122 -17.76 -27.76 37.00
C LEU A 122 -17.42 -28.99 36.14
N ASP A 123 -16.14 -29.06 35.82
CA ASP A 123 -15.21 -30.18 35.70
C ASP A 123 -15.67 -31.66 35.79
N ASN A 124 -14.85 -32.44 35.09
CA ASN A 124 -14.58 -33.87 35.16
C ASN A 124 -15.53 -34.80 34.38
N ILE A 125 -14.95 -35.56 33.45
CA ILE A 125 -14.51 -36.94 33.70
C ILE A 125 -13.76 -37.45 32.46
N GLN A 126 -12.54 -37.93 32.69
CA GLN A 126 -11.76 -38.77 31.78
C GLN A 126 -12.28 -40.22 31.78
N ALA A 127 -11.83 -40.97 30.76
CA ALA A 127 -11.85 -42.44 30.65
C ALA A 127 -13.20 -42.97 30.12
N GLU A 128 -13.28 -43.95 29.21
CA GLU A 128 -12.49 -45.15 28.95
C GLU A 128 -12.78 -45.60 27.48
N ASN A 129 -11.75 -45.96 26.71
CA ASN A 129 -11.40 -47.33 26.30
C ASN A 129 -12.00 -47.87 24.99
N VAL A 130 -11.04 -48.25 24.12
CA VAL A 130 -10.91 -49.56 23.47
C VAL A 130 -11.64 -49.81 22.14
N ASN A 131 -10.78 -50.00 21.13
CA ASN A 131 -10.83 -50.90 19.97
C ASN A 131 -12.12 -50.99 19.13
N PHE A 132 -11.96 -50.85 17.80
CA PHE A 132 -11.88 -52.03 16.96
C PHE A 132 -11.27 -51.74 15.58
N GLN A 133 -10.42 -52.66 15.15
CA GLN A 133 -9.80 -52.77 13.84
C GLN A 133 -10.83 -52.95 12.72
N GLY A 134 -10.45 -52.58 11.49
CA GLY A 134 -10.85 -53.36 10.32
C GLY A 134 -11.18 -52.58 9.05
N GLN A 135 -10.37 -52.87 8.02
CA GLN A 135 -10.75 -53.00 6.61
C GLN A 135 -10.56 -51.81 5.63
N SER A 136 -9.44 -51.93 4.89
CA SER A 136 -9.39 -52.17 3.44
C SER A 136 -9.31 -51.00 2.44
N GLN A 137 -8.09 -50.85 1.91
CA GLN A 137 -7.68 -50.83 0.49
C GLN A 137 -8.37 -49.87 -0.51
N LYS A 138 -7.55 -49.03 -1.17
CA LYS A 138 -7.06 -49.29 -2.54
C LYS A 138 -5.86 -48.40 -2.90
N GLN A 139 -4.80 -49.06 -3.38
CA GLN A 139 -3.58 -48.52 -3.97
C GLN A 139 -3.82 -48.10 -5.44
N SER A 140 -3.08 -47.11 -5.93
CA SER A 140 -2.71 -46.96 -7.34
C SER A 140 -1.20 -47.12 -7.49
N GLN A 141 -0.82 -47.93 -8.48
CA GLN A 141 0.50 -48.50 -8.72
C GLN A 141 1.41 -47.55 -9.51
N ALA A 142 2.71 -47.56 -9.20
CA ALA A 142 3.79 -47.13 -10.09
C ALA A 142 4.46 -48.39 -10.70
N PRO A 143 4.92 -48.38 -11.96
CA PRO A 143 5.57 -49.54 -12.55
C PRO A 143 7.04 -49.63 -12.16
N ASN A 144 7.46 -50.84 -11.78
CA ASN A 144 8.85 -51.26 -11.60
C ASN A 144 9.51 -51.45 -12.97
N PHE A 145 10.75 -50.97 -13.13
CA PHE A 145 11.66 -51.45 -14.17
C PHE A 145 12.62 -52.48 -13.58
N ILE A 146 12.76 -53.57 -14.33
CA ILE A 146 13.55 -54.78 -14.06
C ILE A 146 15.02 -54.50 -14.38
N SER A 147 15.91 -54.95 -13.50
CA SER A 147 17.35 -55.07 -13.74
C SER A 147 17.66 -56.28 -14.63
N SER A 148 18.28 -56.06 -15.78
CA SER A 148 19.01 -57.09 -16.53
C SER A 148 20.38 -56.55 -16.93
N SER A 149 21.40 -57.27 -16.51
CA SER A 149 22.80 -57.14 -16.85
C SER A 149 23.07 -57.53 -18.30
N GLU A 150 23.63 -56.62 -19.11
CA GLU A 150 24.44 -56.96 -20.28
C GLU A 150 25.59 -55.95 -20.39
N ASP A 151 26.80 -56.50 -20.53
CA ASP A 151 28.06 -55.78 -20.68
C ASP A 151 28.12 -55.06 -22.04
N GLY A 152 28.51 -53.79 -22.01
CA GLY A 152 28.82 -53.01 -23.20
C GLY A 152 29.67 -51.78 -22.83
N GLU A 153 30.95 -51.83 -23.15
CA GLU A 153 31.85 -50.67 -23.19
C GLU A 153 31.26 -49.61 -24.13
N TYR A 154 30.97 -48.41 -23.61
CA TYR A 154 30.76 -47.20 -24.40
C TYR A 154 31.34 -45.99 -23.67
N ASP A 155 31.91 -45.11 -24.48
CA ASP A 155 32.90 -44.08 -24.17
C ASP A 155 32.44 -42.98 -23.21
N GLU A 156 33.41 -42.42 -22.48
CA GLU A 156 33.30 -41.19 -21.69
C GLU A 156 32.97 -39.99 -22.60
N GLU A 157 31.70 -39.63 -22.70
CA GLU A 157 31.27 -38.32 -23.19
C GLU A 157 30.59 -37.53 -22.06
N ASP A 158 31.15 -36.35 -21.78
CA ASP A 158 30.78 -35.33 -20.80
C ASP A 158 29.30 -35.34 -20.32
N GLU A 159 29.06 -35.89 -19.13
CA GLU A 159 27.81 -35.65 -18.39
C GLU A 159 27.81 -34.21 -17.85
N GLU A 160 27.25 -33.26 -18.60
CA GLU A 160 26.77 -32.01 -18.02
C GLU A 160 25.67 -32.33 -17.00
N GLU A 161 26.01 -32.23 -15.71
CA GLU A 161 25.10 -32.47 -14.59
C GLU A 161 23.87 -31.54 -14.68
N PHE A 162 22.74 -32.07 -15.17
CA PHE A 162 21.48 -31.33 -15.24
C PHE A 162 20.98 -31.01 -13.83
N LEU A 163 21.29 -29.81 -13.36
CA LEU A 163 20.71 -29.28 -12.12
C LEU A 163 19.19 -29.33 -12.20
N THR A 164 18.56 -29.93 -11.18
CA THR A 164 17.10 -29.90 -11.02
C THR A 164 16.60 -28.46 -10.95
N ASP A 165 15.35 -28.20 -11.34
CA ASP A 165 14.73 -26.88 -11.21
C ASP A 165 14.75 -26.34 -9.77
N ALA A 166 14.78 -27.23 -8.78
CA ALA A 166 14.94 -26.86 -7.38
C ALA A 166 16.35 -26.34 -7.08
N GLN A 167 17.39 -27.00 -7.62
CA GLN A 167 18.79 -26.57 -7.47
C GLN A 167 19.06 -25.28 -8.24
N LYS A 168 18.56 -25.13 -9.48
CA LYS A 168 18.63 -23.88 -10.26
C LYS A 168 18.00 -22.70 -9.49
N ARG A 169 16.83 -22.92 -8.87
CA ARG A 169 16.19 -21.93 -7.99
C ARG A 169 17.04 -21.60 -6.77
N ARG A 170 17.61 -22.58 -6.08
CA ARG A 170 18.48 -22.34 -4.91
C ARG A 170 19.74 -21.55 -5.26
N GLN A 171 20.36 -21.82 -6.41
CA GLN A 171 21.53 -21.06 -6.86
C GLN A 171 21.19 -19.60 -7.18
N LEU A 172 20.04 -19.35 -7.83
CA LEU A 172 19.56 -17.99 -8.08
C LEU A 172 19.33 -17.18 -6.80
N PHE A 173 18.71 -17.82 -5.79
CA PHE A 173 18.42 -17.20 -4.50
C PHE A 173 19.55 -17.41 -3.49
N SER A 174 20.73 -17.86 -3.92
CA SER A 174 21.91 -17.90 -3.07
C SER A 174 22.41 -16.47 -2.87
N VAL A 175 21.81 -15.79 -1.89
CA VAL A 175 22.18 -14.43 -1.44
C VAL A 175 23.70 -14.34 -1.15
N THR A 176 24.34 -15.48 -0.92
CA THR A 176 25.77 -15.66 -0.62
C THR A 176 26.72 -15.30 -1.77
N GLY A 177 26.27 -15.27 -3.02
CA GLY A 177 27.16 -14.94 -4.16
C GLY A 177 27.65 -13.49 -4.15
N ASN A 178 26.81 -12.56 -3.70
CA ASN A 178 27.09 -11.11 -3.76
C ASN A 178 27.32 -10.45 -2.39
N PHE A 179 26.92 -11.10 -1.29
CA PHE A 179 27.04 -10.55 0.06
C PHE A 179 27.80 -11.52 0.96
N LYS A 180 29.09 -11.25 1.18
CA LYS A 180 29.86 -11.94 2.22
C LYS A 180 29.52 -11.32 3.58
N PRO A 181 29.05 -12.12 4.56
CA PRO A 181 28.88 -11.63 5.93
C PRO A 181 30.20 -11.09 6.47
N LEU A 182 30.14 -10.15 7.40
CA LEU A 182 31.33 -9.70 8.13
C LEU A 182 31.89 -10.84 8.99
N GLU A 183 33.21 -11.00 8.97
CA GLU A 183 33.93 -11.99 9.79
C GLU A 183 33.78 -11.68 11.29
N GLU A 184 33.87 -10.40 11.65
CA GLU A 184 33.65 -9.89 12.99
C GLU A 184 32.49 -8.88 12.98
N PRO A 185 31.25 -9.35 13.23
CA PRO A 185 30.09 -8.47 13.21
C PRO A 185 30.10 -7.58 14.46
N LEU A 186 30.11 -6.26 14.23
CA LEU A 186 29.92 -5.27 15.28
C LEU A 186 28.47 -5.28 15.75
N THR A 187 28.24 -5.05 17.04
CA THR A 187 26.91 -4.69 17.53
C THR A 187 26.45 -3.38 16.88
N HIS A 188 25.15 -3.16 16.83
CA HIS A 188 24.57 -1.95 16.27
C HIS A 188 25.08 -0.70 17.01
N GLN A 189 25.21 -0.76 18.33
CA GLN A 189 25.81 0.31 19.14
C GLN A 189 27.28 0.58 18.77
N GLU A 190 28.15 -0.42 18.78
CA GLU A 190 29.57 -0.25 18.43
C GLU A 190 29.75 0.30 17.01
N HIS A 191 28.91 -0.16 16.08
CA HIS A 191 28.92 0.35 14.72
C HIS A 191 28.45 1.81 14.65
N LEU A 192 27.37 2.17 15.36
CA LEU A 192 26.86 3.53 15.44
C LEU A 192 27.87 4.50 16.03
N GLU A 193 28.57 4.14 17.11
CA GLU A 193 29.58 4.99 17.75
C GLU A 193 30.74 5.29 16.79
N LYS A 194 31.31 4.25 16.16
CA LYS A 194 32.36 4.41 15.14
C LYS A 194 31.87 5.24 13.95
N TYR A 195 30.61 5.08 13.58
CA TYR A 195 30.02 5.79 12.45
C TYR A 195 29.74 7.26 12.79
N ALA A 196 29.27 7.54 14.00
CA ALA A 196 29.00 8.89 14.49
C ALA A 196 30.28 9.71 14.60
N GLU A 197 31.36 9.13 15.11
CA GLU A 197 32.68 9.76 15.14
C GLU A 197 33.17 10.08 13.72
N LYS A 198 33.09 9.11 12.81
CA LYS A 198 33.58 9.27 11.43
C LYS A 198 32.84 10.33 10.62
N PHE A 199 31.53 10.44 10.80
CA PHE A 199 30.68 11.35 10.02
C PHE A 199 30.18 12.56 10.80
N ASN A 200 30.69 12.76 12.02
CA ASN A 200 30.30 13.83 12.93
C ASN A 200 28.77 13.91 13.12
N LEU A 201 28.14 12.75 13.35
CA LEU A 201 26.72 12.68 13.65
C LEU A 201 26.51 13.23 15.07
N GLY A 202 25.45 14.03 15.25
CA GLY A 202 25.10 14.55 16.58
C GLY A 202 24.73 13.40 17.53
N SER A 203 24.96 13.60 18.83
CA SER A 203 24.61 12.63 19.88
C SER A 203 23.13 12.25 19.82
N ASP A 204 22.26 13.23 19.61
CA ASP A 204 20.82 13.05 19.42
C ASP A 204 20.45 12.10 18.26
N PHE A 205 21.25 12.04 17.19
CA PHE A 205 21.04 11.04 16.13
C PHE A 205 21.44 9.64 16.60
N VAL A 206 22.50 9.51 17.38
CA VAL A 206 22.91 8.23 17.98
C VAL A 206 21.83 7.74 18.94
N ASP A 207 21.35 8.61 19.83
CA ASP A 207 20.28 8.34 20.79
C ASP A 207 18.99 7.90 20.07
N LEU A 208 18.62 8.60 18.99
CA LEU A 208 17.49 8.21 18.14
C LEU A 208 17.65 6.81 17.53
N MET A 209 18.82 6.49 17.01
CA MET A 209 19.05 5.18 16.39
C MET A 209 19.14 4.07 17.44
N GLN A 210 19.65 4.33 18.64
CA GLN A 210 19.57 3.40 19.76
C GLN A 210 18.13 3.16 20.21
N ALA A 211 17.30 4.22 20.28
CA ALA A 211 15.86 4.08 20.51
C ALA A 211 15.20 3.24 19.41
N MET A 212 15.61 3.39 18.15
CA MET A 212 15.12 2.55 17.05
C MET A 212 15.45 1.06 17.26
N GLU A 213 16.65 0.72 17.74
CA GLU A 213 16.99 -0.68 18.09
C GLU A 213 16.10 -1.19 19.23
N LYS A 214 15.92 -0.40 20.30
CA LYS A 214 14.99 -0.74 21.39
C LYS A 214 13.59 -1.03 20.85
N THR A 215 13.07 -0.18 19.97
CA THR A 215 11.78 -0.37 19.30
C THR A 215 11.72 -1.68 18.51
N VAL A 216 12.75 -2.02 17.72
CA VAL A 216 12.80 -3.30 16.99
C VAL A 216 12.68 -4.48 17.94
N LEU A 217 13.39 -4.46 19.06
CA LEU A 217 13.40 -5.56 20.03
C LEU A 217 12.06 -5.69 20.77
N GLU A 218 11.39 -4.58 21.08
CA GLU A 218 10.08 -4.57 21.74
C GLU A 218 8.94 -4.97 20.79
N VAL A 219 8.90 -4.39 19.60
CA VAL A 219 7.91 -4.74 18.57
C VAL A 219 8.03 -6.21 18.19
N ARG A 220 9.25 -6.76 18.12
CA ARG A 220 9.45 -8.22 17.95
C ARG A 220 8.70 -9.02 19.02
N LYS A 221 8.83 -8.64 20.30
CA LYS A 221 8.17 -9.37 21.41
C LYS A 221 6.65 -9.28 21.29
N ILE A 222 6.12 -8.14 20.85
CA ILE A 222 4.69 -7.93 20.62
C ILE A 222 4.21 -8.86 19.50
N ILE A 223 4.87 -8.85 18.35
CA ILE A 223 4.54 -9.71 17.20
C ILE A 223 4.63 -11.20 17.56
N GLN A 224 5.63 -11.61 18.36
CA GLN A 224 5.77 -13.00 18.80
C GLN A 224 4.62 -13.49 19.71
N LYS A 225 3.92 -12.57 20.38
CA LYS A 225 2.75 -12.90 21.23
C LYS A 225 1.44 -12.87 20.44
N ALA A 226 1.42 -12.26 19.25
CA ALA A 226 0.25 -12.23 18.39
C ALA A 226 -0.08 -13.65 17.90
N HIS A 227 -1.35 -14.02 17.98
CA HIS A 227 -1.86 -15.31 17.54
C HIS A 227 -3.03 -15.10 16.58
N LYS A 228 -3.59 -16.18 16.02
CA LYS A 228 -4.59 -16.08 14.92
C LYS A 228 -5.87 -15.32 15.28
N GLN A 229 -6.20 -15.18 16.56
CA GLN A 229 -7.40 -14.48 17.02
C GLN A 229 -7.11 -13.02 17.42
N THR A 230 -5.84 -12.59 17.38
CA THR A 230 -5.48 -11.21 17.66
C THR A 230 -6.08 -10.30 16.59
N ASP A 231 -6.79 -9.26 17.03
CA ASP A 231 -7.26 -8.23 16.13
C ASP A 231 -6.08 -7.45 15.54
N ILE A 232 -6.09 -7.26 14.23
CA ILE A 232 -4.98 -6.62 13.52
C ILE A 232 -4.88 -5.12 13.83
N PHE A 233 -6.01 -4.45 14.09
CA PHE A 233 -6.02 -3.02 14.41
C PHE A 233 -5.48 -2.78 15.80
N ASP A 234 -5.90 -3.58 16.79
CA ASP A 234 -5.35 -3.52 18.16
C ASP A 234 -3.83 -3.76 18.15
N LEU A 235 -3.36 -4.72 17.35
CA LEU A 235 -1.92 -4.98 17.20
C LEU A 235 -1.19 -3.78 16.57
N GLN A 236 -1.76 -3.20 15.52
CA GLN A 236 -1.18 -2.02 14.85
C GLN A 236 -1.13 -0.80 15.78
N GLU A 237 -2.16 -0.59 16.61
CA GLU A 237 -2.21 0.47 17.61
C GLU A 237 -1.12 0.26 18.67
N LEU A 238 -1.03 -0.93 19.26
CA LEU A 238 0.00 -1.25 20.26
C LEU A 238 1.43 -1.08 19.71
N VAL A 239 1.67 -1.51 18.47
CA VAL A 239 2.97 -1.31 17.81
C VAL A 239 3.22 0.18 17.55
N SER A 240 2.20 0.92 17.13
CA SER A 240 2.28 2.36 16.91
C SER A 240 2.62 3.12 18.19
N GLU A 241 1.97 2.80 19.31
CA GLU A 241 2.27 3.38 20.63
C GLU A 241 3.70 3.08 21.06
N THR A 242 4.12 1.82 20.96
CA THR A 242 5.50 1.39 21.30
C THR A 242 6.56 2.14 20.48
N ILE A 243 6.31 2.37 19.19
CA ILE A 243 7.21 3.17 18.34
C ILE A 243 7.24 4.63 18.83
N GLN A 244 6.07 5.23 19.07
CA GLN A 244 5.99 6.62 19.50
C GLN A 244 6.70 6.86 20.83
N GLU A 245 6.42 6.04 21.84
CA GLU A 245 7.02 6.16 23.17
C GLU A 245 8.54 6.09 23.10
N ASN A 246 9.08 5.04 22.49
CA ASN A 246 10.53 4.85 22.36
C ASN A 246 11.22 6.00 21.60
N LEU A 247 10.62 6.46 20.51
CA LEU A 247 11.22 7.55 19.72
C LEU A 247 11.12 8.89 20.45
N ILE A 248 10.07 9.15 21.23
CA ILE A 248 9.94 10.37 22.04
C ILE A 248 10.93 10.35 23.22
N GLU A 249 11.13 9.19 23.87
CA GLU A 249 12.11 9.01 24.94
C GLU A 249 13.55 9.31 24.52
N SER A 250 13.86 9.27 23.21
CA SER A 250 15.18 9.66 22.70
C SER A 250 15.48 11.16 22.81
N GLU A 251 14.46 11.99 23.08
CA GLU A 251 14.53 13.48 23.09
C GLU A 251 15.00 14.11 21.75
N ALA A 252 15.24 13.30 20.72
CA ALA A 252 15.74 13.74 19.42
C ALA A 252 14.61 14.14 18.45
N VAL A 253 13.36 13.77 18.78
CA VAL A 253 12.20 13.89 17.89
C VAL A 253 11.38 15.14 18.19
N ALA A 254 10.99 15.84 17.14
CA ALA A 254 10.17 17.03 17.22
C ALA A 254 8.70 16.76 16.90
N ILE A 255 8.44 15.91 15.91
CA ILE A 255 7.10 15.57 15.44
C ILE A 255 7.11 14.24 14.70
N LEU A 256 6.04 13.47 14.90
CA LEU A 256 5.84 12.14 14.32
C LEU A 256 4.58 12.13 13.46
N GLN A 257 4.60 11.35 12.38
CA GLN A 257 3.43 11.04 11.56
C GLN A 257 3.30 9.53 11.43
N ASN A 258 2.13 9.01 11.79
CA ASN A 258 1.72 7.65 11.47
C ASN A 258 1.10 7.62 10.07
N THR A 259 1.70 6.91 9.12
CA THR A 259 1.23 6.87 7.72
C THR A 259 -0.05 6.05 7.53
N LYS A 260 -0.37 5.14 8.46
CA LYS A 260 -1.58 4.31 8.43
C LYS A 260 -2.79 5.07 8.94
N THR A 261 -2.70 5.66 10.13
CA THR A 261 -3.81 6.39 10.77
C THR A 261 -3.87 7.86 10.38
N GLN A 262 -2.84 8.38 9.71
CA GLN A 262 -2.67 9.79 9.35
C GLN A 262 -2.56 10.73 10.57
N GLN A 263 -2.36 10.16 11.75
CA GLN A 263 -2.20 10.90 12.98
C GLN A 263 -0.86 11.63 13.02
N ILE A 264 -0.88 12.89 13.47
CA ILE A 264 0.31 13.67 13.79
C ILE A 264 0.45 13.72 15.31
N ILE A 265 1.64 13.36 15.79
CA ILE A 265 1.99 13.43 17.21
C ILE A 265 3.06 14.50 17.38
N LYS A 266 2.72 15.56 18.12
CA LYS A 266 3.63 16.68 18.39
C LYS A 266 4.33 16.43 19.71
N VAL A 267 5.66 16.48 19.71
CA VAL A 267 6.44 16.40 20.94
C VAL A 267 6.42 17.76 21.63
N PRO A 268 6.14 17.85 22.95
CA PRO A 268 6.20 19.10 23.69
C PRO A 268 7.55 19.79 23.53
N GLN A 269 7.57 21.12 23.39
CA GLN A 269 8.80 21.87 23.09
C GLN A 269 9.93 21.64 24.12
N SER A 270 9.58 21.33 25.38
CA SER A 270 10.54 21.02 26.43
C SER A 270 11.29 19.70 26.24
N GLN A 271 10.76 18.79 25.42
CA GLN A 271 11.32 17.46 25.10
C GLN A 271 11.59 17.31 23.58
N SER A 272 11.43 18.41 22.83
CA SER A 272 11.42 18.39 21.38
C SER A 272 12.85 18.49 20.84
N GLY A 273 13.26 17.47 20.09
CA GLY A 273 14.51 17.50 19.36
C GLY A 273 14.39 18.20 18.00
N ARG A 274 15.17 17.74 17.01
CA ARG A 274 15.22 18.34 15.67
C ARG A 274 14.68 17.45 14.55
N PHE A 275 14.35 16.20 14.84
CA PHE A 275 13.95 15.26 13.81
C PHE A 275 12.43 15.20 13.61
N VAL A 276 12.06 15.09 12.35
CA VAL A 276 10.71 14.86 11.84
C VAL A 276 10.70 13.42 11.35
N ILE A 277 9.77 12.62 11.87
CA ILE A 277 9.73 11.19 11.55
C ILE A 277 8.36 10.83 11.00
N SER A 278 8.33 10.28 9.78
CA SER A 278 7.15 9.58 9.26
C SER A 278 7.40 8.09 9.35
N PHE A 279 6.46 7.34 9.94
CA PHE A 279 6.57 5.90 10.12
C PHE A 279 5.28 5.17 9.77
N CYS A 280 5.41 3.94 9.28
CA CYS A 280 4.32 2.98 9.14
C CYS A 280 4.51 1.91 10.23
N PRO A 281 3.60 1.79 11.21
CA PRO A 281 3.78 0.88 12.35
C PRO A 281 3.77 -0.61 11.94
N LEU A 282 2.99 -0.98 10.93
CA LEU A 282 2.98 -2.32 10.37
C LEU A 282 2.58 -2.27 8.89
N ASP A 283 3.31 -2.94 8.01
CA ASP A 283 3.10 -2.85 6.57
C ASP A 283 1.96 -3.75 6.03
N VAL A 284 1.45 -4.67 6.85
CA VAL A 284 0.39 -5.63 6.52
C VAL A 284 -0.93 -5.29 7.18
N ASN A 285 -2.04 -5.75 6.57
CA ASN A 285 -3.40 -5.50 7.04
C ASN A 285 -4.16 -6.77 7.45
N LYS A 286 -3.51 -7.94 7.41
CA LYS A 286 -4.10 -9.24 7.77
C LYS A 286 -3.23 -9.95 8.80
N ILE A 287 -3.86 -10.58 9.78
CA ILE A 287 -3.14 -11.28 10.86
C ILE A 287 -2.36 -12.50 10.34
N GLU A 288 -2.82 -13.13 9.26
CA GLU A 288 -2.13 -14.24 8.61
C GLU A 288 -0.78 -13.81 8.03
N ASP A 289 -0.70 -12.58 7.50
CA ASP A 289 0.52 -12.04 6.91
C ASP A 289 1.54 -11.67 8.00
N VAL A 290 1.06 -11.21 9.17
CA VAL A 290 1.91 -10.95 10.36
C VAL A 290 2.70 -12.19 10.78
N GLN A 291 2.08 -13.37 10.69
CA GLN A 291 2.73 -14.64 11.05
C GLN A 291 3.80 -15.07 10.04
N GLN A 292 3.78 -14.53 8.81
CA GLN A 292 4.75 -14.86 7.77
C GLN A 292 5.87 -13.82 7.68
N ASN A 293 5.53 -12.62 7.25
CA ASN A 293 6.45 -11.50 7.08
C ASN A 293 5.69 -10.20 7.32
N CYS A 294 6.19 -9.40 8.26
CA CYS A 294 5.70 -8.05 8.49
C CYS A 294 6.84 -7.16 8.97
N GLY A 295 6.60 -5.86 9.01
CA GLY A 295 7.60 -4.92 9.44
C GLY A 295 7.04 -3.53 9.68
N PHE A 296 7.86 -2.68 10.29
CA PHE A 296 7.63 -1.25 10.33
C PHE A 296 8.69 -0.54 9.50
N MET A 297 8.38 0.64 8.99
CA MET A 297 9.33 1.45 8.21
C MET A 297 9.28 2.91 8.64
N PHE A 298 10.36 3.65 8.41
CA PHE A 298 10.51 5.01 8.88
C PHE A 298 11.40 5.85 7.97
N THR A 299 11.13 7.16 7.98
CA THR A 299 12.01 8.20 7.45
C THR A 299 12.36 9.18 8.56
N VAL A 300 13.57 9.72 8.53
CA VAL A 300 14.08 10.73 9.45
C VAL A 300 14.58 11.91 8.62
N MET A 301 14.01 13.09 8.88
CA MET A 301 14.41 14.36 8.28
C MET A 301 14.62 15.39 9.39
N LYS A 302 15.40 16.43 9.16
CA LYS A 302 15.42 17.60 10.05
C LYS A 302 14.17 18.46 9.85
N LYS A 303 13.70 19.07 10.93
CA LYS A 303 12.64 20.10 10.85
C LYS A 303 13.11 21.30 10.03
N ILE A 304 12.19 21.88 9.25
CA ILE A 304 12.44 23.11 8.49
C ILE A 304 11.98 24.35 9.27
N SER A 305 11.06 24.17 10.21
CA SER A 305 10.66 25.19 11.15
C SER A 305 11.87 25.64 11.99
N SER A 306 11.96 26.96 12.22
CA SER A 306 13.04 27.54 13.01
C SER A 306 13.15 26.88 14.38
N SER A 307 14.36 26.77 14.92
CA SER A 307 14.64 26.20 16.25
C SER A 307 13.67 26.70 17.34
N TYR A 308 13.36 28.00 17.34
CA TYR A 308 12.47 28.67 18.30
C TYR A 308 10.97 28.39 18.16
N LYS A 309 10.53 27.75 17.07
CA LYS A 309 9.11 27.45 16.83
C LYS A 309 8.83 25.96 17.05
N PRO A 310 7.66 25.62 17.64
CA PRO A 310 7.18 24.24 17.68
C PRO A 310 7.10 23.64 16.27
N ALA A 311 7.42 22.35 16.18
CA ALA A 311 7.25 21.61 14.94
C ALA A 311 5.77 21.58 14.53
N ASN A 312 5.53 21.57 13.22
CA ASN A 312 4.18 21.61 12.67
C ASN A 312 4.07 20.73 11.42
N LYS A 313 2.84 20.58 10.93
CA LYS A 313 2.54 19.72 9.79
C LYS A 313 3.37 20.05 8.53
N GLN A 314 3.78 21.30 8.33
CA GLN A 314 4.60 21.68 7.18
C GLN A 314 6.00 21.07 7.19
N ASP A 315 6.48 20.65 8.37
CA ASP A 315 7.77 19.99 8.50
C ASP A 315 7.82 18.63 7.78
N PHE A 316 6.68 18.01 7.47
CA PHE A 316 6.62 16.76 6.68
C PHE A 316 6.68 16.98 5.16
N PHE A 317 6.29 18.15 4.65
CA PHE A 317 6.15 18.39 3.21
C PHE A 317 7.49 18.79 2.54
N GLN A 318 8.51 17.99 2.82
CA GLN A 318 9.85 18.11 2.26
C GLN A 318 10.04 17.13 1.11
N SER A 319 10.98 17.43 0.21
CA SER A 319 11.40 16.46 -0.81
C SER A 319 12.23 15.36 -0.17
N GLY A 320 12.17 14.15 -0.72
CA GLY A 320 12.95 13.00 -0.27
C GLY A 320 14.47 13.21 -0.30
N GLU A 321 14.97 14.22 -1.01
CA GLU A 321 16.39 14.62 -0.97
C GLU A 321 16.83 15.12 0.41
N LYS A 322 15.88 15.50 1.29
CA LYS A 322 16.14 15.98 2.66
C LYS A 322 16.16 14.88 3.70
N ILE A 323 15.98 13.62 3.30
CA ILE A 323 16.07 12.46 4.19
C ILE A 323 17.51 12.31 4.69
N ASP A 324 17.69 12.41 6.00
CA ASP A 324 18.97 12.14 6.67
C ASP A 324 19.14 10.63 6.88
N CYS A 325 18.05 9.92 7.19
CA CYS A 325 18.02 8.47 7.39
C CYS A 325 16.68 7.88 6.97
N ALA A 326 16.67 6.70 6.35
CA ALA A 326 15.46 5.92 6.17
C ALA A 326 15.75 4.44 6.31
N GLY A 327 14.76 3.69 6.79
CA GLY A 327 14.94 2.28 7.10
C GLY A 327 13.64 1.53 7.35
N TYR A 328 13.78 0.23 7.53
CA TYR A 328 12.71 -0.66 7.93
C TYR A 328 13.22 -1.78 8.84
N ALA A 329 12.34 -2.25 9.71
CA ALA A 329 12.50 -3.49 10.43
C ALA A 329 11.67 -4.57 9.72
N LEU A 330 12.24 -5.76 9.55
CA LEU A 330 11.55 -6.93 9.01
C LEU A 330 11.52 -8.03 10.08
N PHE A 331 10.31 -8.45 10.41
CA PHE A 331 10.00 -9.57 11.28
C PHE A 331 9.54 -10.75 10.41
N SER A 332 10.44 -11.71 10.26
CA SER A 332 10.21 -12.98 9.57
C SER A 332 10.75 -14.11 10.46
N GLN A 333 11.23 -15.20 9.86
CA GLN A 333 12.05 -16.20 10.57
C GLN A 333 13.27 -15.57 11.27
N GLN A 334 13.74 -14.43 10.77
CA GLN A 334 14.77 -13.59 11.38
C GLN A 334 14.20 -12.20 11.69
N THR A 335 14.78 -11.50 12.68
CA THR A 335 14.56 -10.06 12.86
C THR A 335 15.73 -9.30 12.29
N ILE A 336 15.39 -8.37 11.40
CA ILE A 336 16.36 -7.62 10.60
C ILE A 336 16.01 -6.15 10.71
N LEU A 337 17.01 -5.29 10.91
CA LEU A 337 16.91 -3.85 10.74
C LEU A 337 17.77 -3.45 9.54
N VAL A 338 17.18 -2.73 8.59
CA VAL A 338 17.88 -2.22 7.41
C VAL A 338 17.70 -0.72 7.35
N TYR A 339 18.78 0.04 7.28
CA TYR A 339 18.70 1.48 7.06
C TYR A 339 19.94 2.04 6.37
N HIS A 340 19.79 3.25 5.84
CA HIS A 340 20.89 4.08 5.36
C HIS A 340 20.88 5.41 6.12
N ALA A 341 22.05 5.82 6.62
CA ALA A 341 22.25 7.06 7.36
C ALA A 341 23.47 7.85 6.81
N GLY A 342 23.47 8.18 5.52
CA GLY A 342 24.49 9.02 4.88
C GLY A 342 25.51 8.27 4.00
N PHE A 343 25.93 7.05 4.35
CA PHE A 343 26.97 6.33 3.61
C PHE A 343 26.49 5.06 2.92
N ARG A 344 26.16 4.01 3.68
CA ARG A 344 25.86 2.66 3.18
C ARG A 344 24.48 2.20 3.65
N VAL A 345 23.84 1.35 2.83
CA VAL A 345 22.69 0.55 3.28
C VAL A 345 23.26 -0.58 4.13
N ASN A 346 22.99 -0.52 5.43
CA ASN A 346 23.47 -1.47 6.42
C ASN A 346 22.35 -2.40 6.83
N THR A 347 22.70 -3.65 7.14
CA THR A 347 21.75 -4.66 7.58
C THR A 347 22.21 -5.32 8.84
N TYR A 348 21.38 -5.19 9.87
CA TYR A 348 21.60 -5.73 11.19
C TYR A 348 20.66 -6.89 11.43
N TYR A 349 21.18 -7.99 11.97
CA TYR A 349 20.38 -9.16 12.35
C TYR A 349 20.35 -9.28 13.87
N LEU A 350 19.22 -9.72 14.40
CA LEU A 350 19.13 -10.05 15.82
C LEU A 350 20.01 -11.25 16.17
N ASN A 351 21.00 -11.02 17.03
CA ASN A 351 21.70 -12.08 17.71
C ASN A 351 20.89 -12.49 18.96
N LYS A 352 20.25 -13.66 18.90
CA LYS A 352 19.39 -14.14 20.00
C LYS A 352 20.15 -14.37 21.31
N SER A 353 21.43 -14.75 21.24
CA SER A 353 22.26 -15.02 22.41
C SER A 353 22.66 -13.73 23.12
N LYS A 354 23.09 -12.71 22.35
CA LYS A 354 23.48 -11.40 22.89
C LYS A 354 22.29 -10.46 23.14
N LYS A 355 21.12 -10.77 22.58
CA LYS A 355 19.90 -9.95 22.62
C LYS A 355 20.08 -8.53 22.06
N CYS A 356 20.98 -8.37 21.09
CA CYS A 356 21.24 -7.12 20.38
C CYS A 356 21.25 -7.33 18.87
N LEU A 357 21.18 -6.25 18.11
CA LEU A 357 21.35 -6.26 16.67
C LEU A 357 22.84 -6.24 16.32
N GLU A 358 23.26 -7.05 15.34
CA GLU A 358 24.63 -7.14 14.86
C GLU A 358 24.70 -6.85 13.36
N LEU A 359 25.66 -6.01 12.96
CA LEU A 359 25.92 -5.69 11.56
C LEU A 359 26.39 -6.94 10.82
N LYS A 360 25.56 -7.44 9.90
CA LYS A 360 25.89 -8.65 9.13
C LYS A 360 26.37 -8.32 7.73
N PHE A 361 25.69 -7.37 7.08
CA PHE A 361 26.05 -6.91 5.74
C PHE A 361 26.21 -5.39 5.76
N ASN A 362 27.32 -4.92 5.19
CA ASN A 362 27.54 -3.52 4.91
C ASN A 362 27.38 -3.27 3.40
N ASN A 363 26.88 -2.10 3.03
CA ASN A 363 26.83 -1.65 1.63
C ASN A 363 26.07 -2.58 0.69
N ILE A 364 24.80 -2.89 1.02
CA ILE A 364 23.99 -3.68 0.08
C ILE A 364 23.87 -2.94 -1.25
N LYS A 365 24.21 -3.65 -2.34
CA LYS A 365 24.00 -3.25 -3.73
C LYS A 365 23.21 -4.34 -4.41
N THR A 366 22.15 -3.96 -5.11
CA THR A 366 21.29 -4.92 -5.79
C THR A 366 22.06 -5.64 -6.90
N PRO A 367 21.89 -6.97 -7.04
CA PRO A 367 22.64 -7.75 -8.03
C PRO A 367 22.12 -7.55 -9.45
N LYS A 368 23.00 -7.44 -10.45
CA LYS A 368 22.63 -7.08 -11.83
C LYS A 368 22.16 -8.23 -12.74
N ARG A 369 21.81 -9.41 -12.20
CA ARG A 369 21.49 -10.61 -13.02
C ARG A 369 20.26 -11.33 -12.48
N LYS A 370 19.41 -11.85 -13.40
CA LYS A 370 18.18 -12.65 -13.15
C LYS A 370 17.34 -12.14 -11.98
N GLY A 371 16.34 -11.32 -12.28
CA GLY A 371 15.54 -10.63 -11.26
C GLY A 371 14.23 -11.32 -10.89
N ILE A 372 13.62 -10.80 -9.82
CA ILE A 372 12.27 -11.13 -9.40
C ILE A 372 11.32 -10.06 -9.94
N MET A 373 10.18 -10.49 -10.49
CA MET A 373 9.09 -9.58 -10.82
C MET A 373 8.05 -9.66 -9.69
N SER A 374 7.86 -8.56 -8.97
CA SER A 374 6.97 -8.52 -7.81
C SER A 374 5.82 -7.55 -8.05
N TYR A 375 4.60 -8.10 -8.08
CA TYR A 375 3.33 -7.37 -8.16
C TYR A 375 2.19 -8.34 -7.85
N ASN A 376 1.01 -7.82 -7.52
CA ASN A 376 -0.17 -8.63 -7.29
C ASN A 376 -0.83 -9.02 -8.63
N SER A 377 -0.71 -10.27 -9.08
CA SER A 377 -1.31 -10.68 -10.36
C SER A 377 -2.83 -10.78 -10.34
N SER A 378 -3.46 -10.84 -9.17
CA SER A 378 -4.93 -10.80 -9.12
C SER A 378 -5.50 -9.44 -9.51
N GLU A 379 -4.67 -8.41 -9.60
CA GLU A 379 -5.06 -7.04 -9.95
C GLU A 379 -4.67 -6.66 -11.40
N GLU A 380 -4.13 -7.59 -12.20
CA GLU A 380 -3.66 -7.28 -13.56
C GLU A 380 -4.72 -6.58 -14.43
N ASP A 381 -5.98 -7.00 -14.32
CA ASP A 381 -7.10 -6.40 -15.04
C ASP A 381 -7.32 -4.92 -14.70
N LEU A 382 -6.95 -4.52 -13.47
CA LEU A 382 -7.07 -3.15 -12.96
C LEU A 382 -5.89 -2.26 -13.34
N PHE A 383 -4.83 -2.81 -13.95
CA PHE A 383 -3.66 -2.04 -14.34
C PHE A 383 -3.90 -1.25 -15.62
N ASP A 384 -3.20 -0.12 -15.74
CA ASP A 384 -3.23 0.67 -16.96
C ASP A 384 -2.56 -0.05 -18.14
N LYS A 385 -2.84 0.47 -19.34
CA LYS A 385 -2.34 -0.09 -20.61
C LYS A 385 -0.82 -0.14 -20.68
N ASN A 386 -0.09 0.83 -20.12
CA ASN A 386 1.38 0.84 -20.18
C ASN A 386 1.95 -0.35 -19.42
N LEU A 387 1.44 -0.58 -18.21
CA LEU A 387 1.90 -1.67 -17.36
C LEU A 387 1.54 -3.03 -17.95
N LYS A 388 0.34 -3.19 -18.54
CA LYS A 388 -0.04 -4.43 -19.23
C LYS A 388 0.90 -4.76 -20.40
N VAL A 389 1.30 -3.75 -21.18
CA VAL A 389 2.30 -3.92 -22.26
C VAL A 389 3.65 -4.32 -21.70
N PHE A 390 4.10 -3.67 -20.62
CA PHE A 390 5.35 -4.02 -19.94
C PHE A 390 5.36 -5.47 -19.46
N LEU A 391 4.31 -5.90 -18.74
CA LEU A 391 4.18 -7.28 -18.25
C LEU A 391 4.20 -8.30 -19.40
N ARG A 392 3.44 -8.04 -20.48
CA ARG A 392 3.43 -8.92 -21.66
C ARG A 392 4.83 -9.08 -22.26
N ARG A 393 5.62 -8.01 -22.35
CA ARG A 393 7.01 -8.08 -22.85
C ARG A 393 7.89 -8.94 -21.95
N LYS A 394 7.78 -8.79 -20.62
CA LYS A 394 8.59 -9.56 -19.66
C LYS A 394 8.18 -11.02 -19.50
N MET A 395 6.96 -11.38 -19.89
CA MET A 395 6.49 -12.76 -19.88
C MET A 395 6.82 -13.54 -21.16
N LYS A 396 7.18 -12.86 -22.26
CA LYS A 396 7.58 -13.53 -23.50
C LYS A 396 8.93 -14.24 -23.30
N ARG A 397 8.93 -15.56 -23.49
CA ARG A 397 10.14 -16.39 -23.43
C ARG A 397 10.83 -16.41 -24.78
N GLU A 398 11.38 -15.27 -25.20
CA GLU A 398 12.13 -15.21 -26.45
C GLU A 398 13.60 -15.62 -26.25
N ASN A 399 14.17 -15.42 -25.06
CA ASN A 399 15.51 -15.89 -24.68
C ASN A 399 15.53 -16.41 -23.23
N ASP A 400 16.17 -17.56 -22.97
CA ASP A 400 16.31 -18.17 -21.62
C ASP A 400 17.07 -17.28 -20.61
N LEU A 401 17.70 -16.20 -21.08
CA LEU A 401 18.52 -15.28 -20.29
C LEU A 401 17.70 -14.25 -19.50
N GLU A 402 16.40 -14.08 -19.78
CA GLU A 402 15.55 -13.00 -19.23
C GLU A 402 14.31 -13.52 -18.44
N ILE A 403 14.33 -14.76 -17.96
CA ILE A 403 13.20 -15.30 -17.19
C ILE A 403 13.13 -14.62 -15.82
N TYR A 404 12.11 -13.78 -15.62
CA TYR A 404 11.74 -13.27 -14.30
C TYR A 404 10.92 -14.31 -13.54
N TYR A 405 11.29 -14.52 -12.27
CA TYR A 405 10.42 -15.28 -11.36
C TYR A 405 9.41 -14.32 -10.74
N GLN A 406 8.12 -14.64 -10.89
CA GLN A 406 7.08 -13.89 -10.20
C GLN A 406 7.05 -14.29 -8.72
N ARG A 407 7.07 -13.29 -7.82
CA ARG A 407 6.89 -13.48 -6.38
C ARG A 407 6.08 -12.34 -5.79
N HIS A 408 5.10 -12.66 -4.96
CA HIS A 408 4.32 -11.68 -4.22
C HIS A 408 3.81 -12.31 -2.92
N SER A 409 4.10 -11.71 -1.78
CA SER A 409 3.76 -12.18 -0.43
C SER A 409 2.90 -11.19 0.36
N GLY A 410 2.38 -10.13 -0.26
CA GLY A 410 1.51 -9.13 0.39
C GLY A 410 2.23 -8.11 1.29
N SER A 411 3.33 -8.47 1.97
CA SER A 411 4.15 -7.52 2.75
C SER A 411 5.02 -6.64 1.86
N LYS A 412 4.80 -5.31 1.93
CA LYS A 412 5.55 -4.29 1.21
C LYS A 412 7.05 -4.33 1.55
N ILE A 413 7.36 -4.50 2.84
CA ILE A 413 8.74 -4.55 3.33
C ILE A 413 9.43 -5.85 2.88
N ALA A 414 8.74 -6.99 2.96
CA ALA A 414 9.29 -8.26 2.52
C ALA A 414 9.59 -8.27 1.02
N GLU A 415 8.69 -7.71 0.21
CA GLU A 415 8.93 -7.54 -1.23
C GLU A 415 10.13 -6.65 -1.52
N PHE A 416 10.18 -5.48 -0.87
CA PHE A 416 11.31 -4.58 -1.03
C PHE A 416 12.64 -5.23 -0.62
N HIS A 417 12.68 -5.91 0.52
CA HIS A 417 13.87 -6.61 1.01
C HIS A 417 14.35 -7.67 0.01
N ARG A 418 13.39 -8.39 -0.61
CA ARG A 418 13.66 -9.38 -1.65
C ARG A 418 14.27 -8.74 -2.90
N ILE A 419 13.71 -7.63 -3.38
CA ILE A 419 14.28 -6.89 -4.52
C ILE A 419 15.67 -6.36 -4.18
N LEU A 420 15.85 -5.83 -2.96
CA LEU A 420 17.14 -5.29 -2.53
C LEU A 420 18.25 -6.36 -2.59
N LEU A 421 17.96 -7.61 -2.20
CA LEU A 421 18.92 -8.71 -2.17
C LEU A 421 19.05 -9.48 -3.48
N CYS A 422 17.94 -9.74 -4.17
CA CYS A 422 17.88 -10.63 -5.33
C CYS A 422 17.80 -9.88 -6.67
N GLY A 423 17.51 -8.58 -6.64
CA GLY A 423 17.27 -7.81 -7.85
C GLY A 423 15.93 -8.11 -8.52
N GLY A 424 15.66 -7.37 -9.59
CA GLY A 424 14.41 -7.38 -10.32
C GLY A 424 13.63 -6.08 -10.19
N ILE A 425 12.31 -6.16 -10.28
CA ILE A 425 11.40 -5.01 -10.25
C ILE A 425 10.23 -5.29 -9.30
N TYR A 426 9.91 -4.30 -8.46
CA TYR A 426 8.72 -4.27 -7.61
C TYR A 426 7.78 -3.18 -8.08
N MET A 427 6.50 -3.54 -8.22
CA MET A 427 5.47 -2.70 -8.79
C MET A 427 4.23 -2.72 -7.90
N LEU A 428 3.79 -1.54 -7.49
CA LEU A 428 2.49 -1.26 -6.86
C LEU A 428 1.80 -0.15 -7.66
N PRO A 429 1.15 -0.47 -8.79
CA PRO A 429 0.45 0.52 -9.60
C PRO A 429 -0.81 1.01 -8.90
N LYS A 430 -1.30 2.18 -9.32
CA LYS A 430 -2.67 2.60 -9.00
C LYS A 430 -3.62 1.88 -9.94
N HIS A 431 -4.83 1.59 -9.47
CA HIS A 431 -5.86 1.06 -10.34
C HIS A 431 -6.31 2.10 -11.37
N GLU A 432 -6.43 1.68 -12.63
CA GLU A 432 -6.85 2.55 -13.73
C GLU A 432 -8.30 3.01 -13.51
N GLY A 433 -8.52 4.33 -13.63
CA GLY A 433 -9.86 4.91 -13.54
C GLY A 433 -10.52 4.88 -12.16
N LYS A 434 -9.82 4.47 -11.11
CA LYS A 434 -10.35 4.39 -9.74
C LYS A 434 -9.64 5.37 -8.79
N PRO A 435 -10.36 5.92 -7.79
CA PRO A 435 -9.71 6.67 -6.73
C PRO A 435 -8.81 5.74 -5.92
N CYS A 436 -7.67 6.26 -5.45
CA CYS A 436 -6.70 5.50 -4.67
C CYS A 436 -6.70 6.07 -3.25
N LEU A 437 -7.55 5.52 -2.38
CA LEU A 437 -7.83 6.05 -1.03
C LEU A 437 -7.28 5.14 0.07
N SER A 438 -7.21 3.84 -0.18
CA SER A 438 -6.81 2.81 0.76
C SER A 438 -5.71 1.91 0.19
N ASP A 439 -5.19 1.00 1.02
CA ASP A 439 -4.25 -0.04 0.56
C ASP A 439 -4.89 -1.03 -0.41
N GLU A 440 -6.21 -1.17 -0.43
CA GLU A 440 -6.94 -2.06 -1.33
C GLU A 440 -7.12 -1.46 -2.73
N ASP A 441 -6.99 -0.14 -2.88
CA ASP A 441 -7.12 0.58 -4.16
C ASP A 441 -5.79 0.66 -4.96
N GLY A 442 -4.82 -0.16 -4.58
CA GLY A 442 -3.46 -0.15 -5.11
C GLY A 442 -2.63 1.05 -4.65
N GLY A 443 -1.51 1.27 -5.33
CA GLY A 443 -0.51 2.27 -5.00
C GLY A 443 0.08 2.10 -3.59
N ILE A 444 0.78 3.14 -3.13
CA ILE A 444 1.40 3.20 -1.81
C ILE A 444 1.32 4.64 -1.27
N ASN A 445 1.29 4.80 0.05
CA ASN A 445 1.44 6.12 0.67
C ASN A 445 2.79 6.74 0.26
N PHE A 446 2.80 8.03 -0.11
CA PHE A 446 3.99 8.74 -0.57
C PHE A 446 5.13 8.66 0.45
N PHE A 447 4.85 8.80 1.75
CA PHE A 447 5.85 8.73 2.81
C PHE A 447 6.41 7.32 3.00
N GLU A 448 5.60 6.28 2.80
CA GLU A 448 6.08 4.89 2.76
C GLU A 448 7.00 4.67 1.55
N TYR A 449 6.62 5.22 0.38
CA TYR A 449 7.46 5.11 -0.81
C TYR A 449 8.81 5.82 -0.66
N LEU A 450 8.86 6.95 0.05
CA LEU A 450 10.12 7.65 0.33
C LEU A 450 11.15 6.74 0.99
N VAL A 451 10.74 5.81 1.87
CA VAL A 451 11.65 4.83 2.49
C VAL A 451 12.29 3.95 1.42
N PHE A 452 11.48 3.32 0.59
CA PHE A 452 11.94 2.38 -0.42
C PHE A 452 12.76 3.07 -1.52
N ALA A 453 12.31 4.25 -1.97
CA ALA A 453 13.00 5.05 -2.96
C ALA A 453 14.38 5.51 -2.47
N TYR A 454 14.46 5.95 -1.21
CA TYR A 454 15.74 6.35 -0.61
C TYR A 454 16.70 5.17 -0.56
N LEU A 455 16.26 4.01 -0.08
CA LEU A 455 17.11 2.84 0.05
C LEU A 455 17.56 2.25 -1.30
N ILE A 456 16.66 2.17 -2.29
CA ILE A 456 16.98 1.54 -3.59
C ILE A 456 17.96 2.40 -4.40
N GLU A 457 17.87 3.72 -4.34
CA GLU A 457 18.86 4.60 -4.97
C GLU A 457 20.24 4.49 -4.30
N LYS A 458 20.28 4.35 -2.98
CA LYS A 458 21.54 4.10 -2.26
C LYS A 458 22.10 2.70 -2.53
N ALA A 459 21.25 1.76 -2.95
CA ALA A 459 21.65 0.45 -3.46
C ALA A 459 21.99 0.43 -4.97
N TRP A 460 22.08 1.62 -5.59
CA TRP A 460 22.48 1.87 -6.99
C TRP A 460 21.45 1.46 -8.05
N GLU A 461 20.18 1.48 -7.66
CA GLU A 461 19.07 1.15 -8.54
C GLU A 461 18.08 2.33 -8.66
N ARG A 462 17.01 2.16 -9.43
CA ARG A 462 16.11 3.25 -9.81
C ARG A 462 14.72 3.08 -9.19
N ASN A 463 14.02 4.19 -9.03
CA ASN A 463 12.61 4.24 -8.70
C ASN A 463 11.89 5.28 -9.57
N SER A 464 10.59 5.10 -9.78
CA SER A 464 9.74 6.02 -10.53
C SER A 464 8.26 5.80 -10.19
N THR A 465 7.44 6.83 -10.39
CA THR A 465 5.97 6.71 -10.36
C THR A 465 5.39 6.51 -11.78
N GLY A 466 6.21 6.03 -12.73
CA GLY A 466 5.89 5.85 -14.14
C GLY A 466 6.21 7.10 -14.98
N VAL A 467 6.12 8.28 -14.38
CA VAL A 467 6.48 9.56 -15.00
C VAL A 467 7.27 10.44 -14.04
N ASN A 468 8.02 11.38 -14.62
CA ASN A 468 8.74 12.44 -13.92
C ASN A 468 9.83 11.91 -12.95
N GLY A 469 10.45 10.78 -13.27
CA GLY A 469 11.62 10.27 -12.55
C GLY A 469 11.34 9.87 -11.09
N SER A 470 12.44 9.88 -10.32
CA SER A 470 12.48 9.52 -8.92
C SER A 470 11.45 10.28 -8.08
N VAL A 471 10.83 9.56 -7.14
CA VAL A 471 9.92 10.16 -6.17
C VAL A 471 10.64 11.06 -5.17
N LEU A 472 11.95 10.88 -4.96
CA LEU A 472 12.73 11.70 -4.02
C LEU A 472 12.79 13.16 -4.45
N LEU A 473 12.72 13.45 -5.75
CA LEU A 473 12.70 14.80 -6.31
C LEU A 473 11.35 15.51 -6.15
N LYS A 474 10.32 14.80 -5.69
CA LYS A 474 8.94 15.30 -5.55
C LYS A 474 8.68 15.67 -4.09
N LYS A 475 7.84 16.68 -3.87
CA LYS A 475 7.31 17.01 -2.53
C LYS A 475 5.92 16.37 -2.36
N PRO A 476 5.61 15.83 -1.17
CA PRO A 476 4.25 15.42 -0.88
C PRO A 476 3.31 16.64 -0.88
N LEU A 477 2.10 16.44 -1.39
CA LEU A 477 1.02 17.43 -1.40
C LEU A 477 0.11 17.27 -0.18
N GLU A 478 -0.09 16.03 0.25
CA GLU A 478 -0.97 15.64 1.36
C GLU A 478 -0.38 14.48 2.15
N LEU A 479 -0.78 14.31 3.41
CA LEU A 479 -0.24 13.26 4.31
C LEU A 479 -0.60 11.85 3.86
N ASN A 480 -1.77 11.72 3.25
CA ASN A 480 -2.35 10.49 2.74
C ASN A 480 -2.21 10.38 1.22
N GLN A 481 -1.37 11.21 0.60
CA GLN A 481 -1.14 11.13 -0.85
C GLN A 481 -0.66 9.73 -1.21
N ARG A 482 -1.41 9.05 -2.07
CA ARG A 482 -0.99 7.76 -2.64
C ARG A 482 -0.39 7.95 -4.03
N VAL A 483 0.58 7.13 -4.38
CA VAL A 483 1.28 7.14 -5.67
C VAL A 483 1.53 5.72 -6.17
N SER A 484 1.71 5.55 -7.48
CA SER A 484 2.22 4.29 -8.02
C SER A 484 3.70 4.16 -7.68
N LEU A 485 4.13 2.95 -7.33
CA LEU A 485 5.52 2.63 -7.05
C LEU A 485 6.03 1.68 -8.11
N PHE A 486 7.13 2.05 -8.75
CA PHE A 486 7.95 1.17 -9.58
C PHE A 486 9.39 1.34 -9.12
N LEU A 487 10.06 0.26 -8.73
CA LEU A 487 11.45 0.31 -8.28
C LEU A 487 12.19 -0.98 -8.56
N GLY A 488 13.52 -0.90 -8.62
CA GLY A 488 14.41 -2.03 -8.88
C GLY A 488 15.35 -1.70 -10.02
N PHE A 489 15.65 -2.71 -10.85
CA PHE A 489 16.59 -2.58 -11.97
C PHE A 489 16.37 -1.32 -12.78
N GLY A 490 17.44 -0.52 -12.88
CA GLY A 490 17.41 0.75 -13.60
C GLY A 490 16.92 0.61 -15.04
N SER A 491 17.29 -0.47 -15.73
CA SER A 491 16.82 -0.77 -17.09
C SER A 491 15.31 -1.00 -17.16
N GLU A 492 14.76 -1.75 -16.19
CA GLU A 492 13.34 -2.09 -16.13
C GLU A 492 12.48 -0.89 -15.82
N VAL A 493 12.89 -0.10 -14.82
CA VAL A 493 12.21 1.15 -14.47
C VAL A 493 12.28 2.15 -15.63
N GLN A 494 13.41 2.21 -16.35
CA GLN A 494 13.55 3.09 -17.51
C GLN A 494 12.69 2.66 -18.70
N GLU A 495 12.57 1.36 -18.97
CA GLU A 495 11.64 0.85 -19.99
C GLU A 495 10.20 1.25 -19.66
N LEU A 496 9.79 1.07 -18.41
CA LEU A 496 8.47 1.46 -17.94
C LEU A 496 8.26 2.97 -18.11
N GLU A 497 9.20 3.81 -17.71
CA GLU A 497 9.14 5.26 -17.95
C GLU A 497 8.96 5.61 -19.44
N ASN A 498 9.67 4.92 -20.33
CA ASN A 498 9.57 5.13 -21.77
C ASN A 498 8.17 4.79 -22.30
N LEU A 499 7.57 3.69 -21.83
CA LEU A 499 6.20 3.31 -22.18
C LEU A 499 5.20 4.40 -21.78
N TYR A 500 5.26 4.88 -20.54
CA TYR A 500 4.39 5.96 -20.06
C TYR A 500 4.60 7.27 -20.84
N LEU A 501 5.82 7.58 -21.28
CA LEU A 501 6.10 8.74 -22.12
C LEU A 501 5.59 8.59 -23.55
N GLU A 502 5.71 7.40 -24.14
CA GLU A 502 5.29 7.12 -25.50
C GLU A 502 3.76 7.24 -25.66
N ILE A 503 2.99 6.57 -24.79
CA ILE A 503 1.53 6.66 -24.81
C ILE A 503 1.06 8.10 -24.55
N ARG A 504 1.73 8.83 -23.65
CA ARG A 504 1.42 10.25 -23.41
C ARG A 504 1.66 11.11 -24.65
N ARG A 505 2.74 10.86 -25.40
CA ARG A 505 3.02 11.57 -26.67
C ARG A 505 1.96 11.26 -27.71
N GLN A 506 1.61 10.00 -27.89
CA GLN A 506 0.57 9.57 -28.85
C GLN A 506 -0.77 10.24 -28.53
N ASN A 507 -1.19 10.25 -27.26
CA ASN A 507 -2.41 10.91 -26.82
C ASN A 507 -2.36 12.44 -27.05
N SER A 508 -1.23 13.09 -26.78
CA SER A 508 -1.05 14.53 -27.04
C SER A 508 -1.14 14.88 -28.52
N VAL A 509 -0.56 14.04 -29.39
CA VAL A 509 -0.64 14.20 -30.85
C VAL A 509 -2.09 14.01 -31.31
N TYR A 510 -2.75 12.96 -30.83
CA TYR A 510 -4.16 12.66 -31.14
C TYR A 510 -5.09 13.82 -30.76
N GLU A 511 -4.99 14.36 -29.54
CA GLU A 511 -5.80 15.50 -29.10
C GLU A 511 -5.53 16.77 -29.93
N SER A 512 -4.27 16.98 -30.34
CA SER A 512 -3.92 18.10 -31.21
C SER A 512 -4.55 17.97 -32.61
N LEU A 513 -4.57 16.75 -33.16
CA LEU A 513 -5.20 16.46 -34.45
C LEU A 513 -6.73 16.56 -34.38
N LYS A 514 -7.34 16.04 -33.31
CA LYS A 514 -8.78 16.14 -33.06
C LYS A 514 -9.25 17.59 -32.95
N LYS A 515 -8.51 18.44 -32.24
CA LYS A 515 -8.79 19.89 -32.16
C LYS A 515 -8.70 20.57 -33.53
N LYS A 516 -7.69 20.24 -34.34
CA LYS A 516 -7.58 20.77 -35.72
C LYS A 516 -8.78 20.38 -36.57
N ASN A 517 -9.21 19.12 -36.50
CA ASN A 517 -10.36 18.63 -37.27
C ASN A 517 -11.68 19.28 -36.81
N ASN A 518 -11.90 19.43 -35.50
CA ASN A 518 -13.07 20.15 -34.97
C ASN A 518 -13.10 21.62 -35.37
N ASN A 519 -11.95 22.30 -35.40
CA ASN A 519 -11.86 23.68 -35.87
C ASN A 519 -12.13 23.79 -37.38
N TYR A 520 -11.72 22.78 -38.16
CA TYR A 520 -12.02 22.68 -39.59
C TYR A 520 -13.54 22.50 -39.82
N ASN A 521 -14.17 21.59 -39.10
CA ASN A 521 -15.61 21.33 -39.19
C ASN A 521 -16.46 22.52 -38.71
N ASN A 522 -16.03 23.24 -37.67
CA ASN A 522 -16.69 24.47 -37.23
C ASN A 522 -16.50 25.64 -38.19
N SER A 523 -15.36 25.70 -38.92
CA SER A 523 -15.15 26.71 -39.98
C SER A 523 -15.99 26.40 -41.23
N ASN A 524 -16.18 25.12 -41.55
CA ASN A 524 -16.99 24.67 -42.70
C ASN A 524 -18.51 24.79 -42.45
N ASN A 525 -18.99 24.76 -41.20
CA ASN A 525 -20.40 25.03 -40.90
C ASN A 525 -20.81 26.50 -41.11
N ASN A 526 -19.86 27.42 -41.29
CA ASN A 526 -20.13 28.83 -41.60
C ASN A 526 -19.96 29.20 -43.08
N ASN A 527 -19.56 28.25 -43.94
CA ASN A 527 -19.45 28.46 -45.39
C ASN A 527 -20.09 27.28 -46.12
N SER A 528 -21.41 27.29 -46.26
CA SER A 528 -22.16 26.39 -47.12
C SER A 528 -22.06 26.83 -48.59
N GLN A 529 -20.85 26.80 -49.14
CA GLN A 529 -20.59 26.60 -50.58
C GLN A 529 -19.08 26.61 -50.80
N VAL A 530 -18.64 25.77 -51.73
CA VAL A 530 -17.26 25.47 -52.13
C VAL A 530 -16.58 24.37 -51.29
N GLN A 531 -16.02 23.41 -52.03
CA GLN A 531 -14.98 22.44 -51.67
C GLN A 531 -15.40 20.97 -51.54
N SER A 532 -15.68 20.36 -52.69
CA SER A 532 -15.67 18.91 -52.93
C SER A 532 -14.26 18.32 -53.12
N GLU A 533 -13.18 19.11 -52.99
CA GLU A 533 -11.81 18.66 -53.26
C GLU A 533 -10.95 18.43 -51.99
N GLU A 534 -11.22 19.11 -50.87
CA GLU A 534 -10.49 18.86 -49.59
C GLU A 534 -10.95 17.58 -48.87
N LEU A 535 -12.15 17.08 -49.19
CA LEU A 535 -12.72 15.82 -48.66
C LEU A 535 -11.93 14.56 -49.04
N LYS A 536 -11.03 14.64 -50.04
CA LYS A 536 -10.19 13.50 -50.47
C LYS A 536 -8.89 13.36 -49.66
N GLY A 537 -8.45 14.41 -48.95
CA GLY A 537 -7.23 14.37 -48.12
C GLY A 537 -7.46 13.99 -46.66
N ALA A 538 -8.67 14.22 -46.13
CA ALA A 538 -9.01 13.94 -44.73
C ALA A 538 -9.46 12.48 -44.47
N LYS A 539 -10.06 11.81 -45.47
CA LYS A 539 -10.43 10.38 -45.40
C LYS A 539 -9.25 9.43 -45.16
N PRO A 540 -8.12 9.56 -45.87
CA PRO A 540 -6.94 8.73 -45.61
C PRO A 540 -6.38 8.93 -44.19
N GLN A 541 -6.45 10.15 -43.64
CA GLN A 541 -5.98 10.42 -42.29
C GLN A 541 -6.89 9.78 -41.23
N LEU A 542 -8.20 9.67 -41.48
CA LEU A 542 -9.15 8.94 -40.63
C LEU A 542 -8.94 7.41 -40.67
N GLU A 543 -8.59 6.85 -41.83
CA GLU A 543 -8.20 5.42 -41.94
C GLU A 543 -6.86 5.13 -41.26
N VAL A 544 -5.90 6.07 -41.30
CA VAL A 544 -4.67 6.02 -40.49
C VAL A 544 -4.98 6.13 -38.99
N ILE A 545 -5.98 6.92 -38.59
CA ILE A 545 -6.42 7.06 -37.19
C ILE A 545 -7.12 5.79 -36.67
N GLN A 546 -8.00 5.18 -37.47
CA GLN A 546 -8.64 3.91 -37.14
C GLN A 546 -7.64 2.75 -37.14
N SER A 547 -6.62 2.79 -38.00
CA SER A 547 -5.53 1.82 -37.98
C SER A 547 -4.54 2.01 -36.82
N LEU A 548 -4.36 3.23 -36.30
CA LEU A 548 -3.59 3.45 -35.06
C LEU A 548 -4.35 2.97 -33.81
N GLN A 549 -5.68 3.07 -33.80
CA GLN A 549 -6.51 2.44 -32.77
C GLN A 549 -6.55 0.92 -32.93
N SER A 550 -6.66 0.41 -34.16
CA SER A 550 -6.67 -1.04 -34.40
C SER A 550 -5.28 -1.66 -34.26
N PHE A 551 -4.16 -0.93 -34.42
CA PHE A 551 -2.82 -1.42 -34.06
C PHE A 551 -2.69 -1.66 -32.54
N THR A 552 -3.44 -0.92 -31.72
CA THR A 552 -3.52 -1.20 -30.28
C THR A 552 -4.42 -2.38 -29.93
N GLU A 553 -5.32 -2.79 -30.83
CA GLU A 553 -6.13 -4.01 -30.71
C GLU A 553 -5.45 -5.23 -31.37
N PHE A 554 -4.68 -5.06 -32.45
CA PHE A 554 -3.91 -6.12 -33.13
C PHE A 554 -2.60 -6.48 -32.43
N SER A 555 -2.18 -5.72 -31.42
CA SER A 555 -1.14 -6.15 -30.47
C SER A 555 -1.69 -7.12 -29.41
N GLN A 556 -2.97 -7.51 -29.47
CA GLN A 556 -3.57 -8.51 -28.57
C GLN A 556 -3.48 -9.96 -29.07
N ASP A 557 -3.05 -10.22 -30.31
CA ASP A 557 -2.72 -11.58 -30.80
C ASP A 557 -1.22 -11.88 -30.74
#